data_AF-A0A235IIN5-F1
#
_entry.id   AF-A0A235IIN5-F1
#
_cell.length_a   1.000
_cell.length_b   1.000
_cell.length_c   1.000
_cell.angle_alpha   90.00
_cell.angle_beta   90.00
_cell.angle_gamma   90.00
#
_symmetry.space_group_name_H-M   'P 1'
#
loop_
_entity.id
_entity.type
_entity.pdbx_description
1 polymer ?
#
loop_
_entity_poly.entity_id
_entity_poly.type
_entity_poly.pdbx_seq_one_letter_code
_entity_poly.pdbx_strand_id
1 'polypeptide(L)'
;MNHYSLQWIEAWCQENGWTDLFVERRNNFWAFPPGGVMPEPIPVHVLRVIKAEKGLTFEERLWSMSAVTGTILAVLFTFWFQSPMPLVLAFALNAVTVAQFELEDA
;
A
#
# COMPACT_ATOMS: atom_id res chain seq x y z
N MET A 1 1.50 2.47 5.99
CA MET A 1 0.84 3.25 4.93
C MET A 1 -0.56 2.73 4.73
N ASN A 2 -1.46 3.49 4.12
CA ASN A 2 -2.73 2.93 3.65
C ASN A 2 -2.51 2.26 2.29
N HIS A 3 -2.59 0.93 2.28
CA HIS A 3 -2.32 0.12 1.08
C HIS A 3 -3.47 0.05 0.10
N TYR A 4 -4.67 0.44 0.54
CA TYR A 4 -5.87 0.45 -0.26
C TYR A 4 -6.53 1.82 -0.17
N SER A 5 -7.00 2.33 -1.30
CA SER A 5 -7.81 3.54 -1.32
C SER A 5 -9.27 3.18 -1.00
N LEU A 6 -9.89 3.93 -0.09
CA LEU A 6 -11.30 3.73 0.26
C LEU A 6 -12.21 3.89 -0.95
N GLN A 7 -11.89 4.84 -1.82
CA GLN A 7 -12.67 5.11 -3.04
C GLN A 7 -12.69 3.92 -3.99
N TRP A 8 -11.61 3.15 -4.10
CA TRP A 8 -11.59 1.96 -4.96
C TRP A 8 -12.48 0.85 -4.40
N ILE A 9 -12.48 0.68 -3.09
CA ILE A 9 -13.28 -0.33 -2.42
C ILE A 9 -14.75 0.07 -2.47
N GLU A 10 -15.06 1.35 -2.26
CA GLU A 10 -16.42 1.88 -2.37
C GLU A 10 -16.98 1.73 -3.79
N ALA A 11 -16.18 2.03 -4.82
CA ALA A 11 -16.56 1.80 -6.21
C ALA A 11 -16.82 0.31 -6.49
N TRP A 12 -15.95 -0.58 -6.03
CA TRP A 12 -16.15 -2.03 -6.17
C TRP A 12 -17.41 -2.49 -5.42
N CYS A 13 -17.68 -1.96 -4.24
CA CYS A 13 -18.87 -2.28 -3.46
C CYS A 13 -20.14 -1.89 -4.22
N GLN A 14 -20.20 -0.67 -4.77
CA GLN A 14 -21.33 -0.20 -5.56
C GLN A 14 -21.56 -1.06 -6.82
N GLU A 15 -20.50 -1.46 -7.51
CA GLU A 15 -20.58 -2.31 -8.70
C GLU A 15 -21.06 -3.74 -8.38
N ASN A 16 -20.75 -4.26 -7.19
CA ASN A 16 -21.09 -5.63 -6.78
C ASN A 16 -22.33 -5.71 -5.87
N GLY A 17 -23.03 -4.59 -5.66
CA GLY A 17 -24.25 -4.54 -4.84
C GLY A 17 -24.00 -4.64 -3.33
N TRP A 18 -22.76 -4.36 -2.89
CA TRP A 18 -22.43 -4.22 -1.47
C TRP A 18 -22.74 -2.81 -0.98
N THR A 19 -23.27 -2.69 0.23
CA THR A 19 -23.69 -1.41 0.83
C THR A 19 -22.98 -1.14 2.16
N ASP A 20 -22.99 0.12 2.57
CA ASP A 20 -22.46 0.59 3.87
C ASP A 20 -21.04 0.11 4.17
N LEU A 21 -20.08 0.55 3.36
CA LEU A 21 -18.65 0.34 3.61
C LEU A 21 -18.24 1.04 4.90
N PHE A 22 -17.74 0.26 5.86
CA PHE A 22 -17.07 0.80 7.04
C PHE A 22 -15.70 0.17 7.25
N VAL A 23 -14.85 0.92 7.95
CA VAL A 23 -13.45 0.59 8.18
C VAL A 23 -13.28 0.42 9.68
N GLU A 24 -12.99 -0.79 10.11
CA GLU A 24 -12.82 -1.08 11.54
C GLU A 24 -11.36 -0.83 12.00
N ARG A 25 -10.39 -1.26 11.19
CA ARG A 25 -8.93 -1.10 11.41
C ARG A 25 -8.18 -0.99 10.08
N ARG A 26 -6.86 -0.67 10.14
CA ARG A 26 -5.99 -0.64 8.95
C ARG A 26 -6.15 -1.95 8.15
N ASN A 27 -6.46 -1.81 6.85
CA ASN A 27 -6.71 -2.89 5.90
C ASN A 27 -7.92 -3.82 6.17
N ASN A 28 -8.73 -3.55 7.21
CA ASN A 28 -9.94 -4.32 7.49
C ASN A 28 -11.17 -3.55 7.05
N PHE A 29 -11.74 -3.98 5.94
CA PHE A 29 -12.92 -3.39 5.33
C PHE A 29 -14.10 -4.31 5.52
N TRP A 30 -15.21 -3.73 5.94
CA TRP A 30 -16.46 -4.45 6.15
C TRP A 30 -17.54 -3.75 5.34
N ALA A 31 -18.43 -4.54 4.76
CA ALA A 31 -19.58 -4.04 4.05
C ALA A 31 -20.70 -5.09 4.10
N PHE A 32 -21.92 -4.67 3.77
CA PHE A 32 -23.06 -5.57 3.70
C PHE A 32 -23.09 -6.21 2.32
N PRO A 33 -23.09 -7.56 2.22
CA PRO A 33 -23.24 -8.24 0.93
C PRO A 33 -24.67 -8.04 0.39
N PRO A 34 -24.89 -8.26 -0.93
CA PRO A 34 -26.21 -8.08 -1.53
C PRO A 34 -27.26 -8.99 -0.87
N GLY A 35 -28.26 -8.37 -0.22
CA GLY A 35 -29.30 -9.10 0.52
C GLY A 35 -28.88 -9.59 1.91
N GLY A 36 -27.65 -9.26 2.36
CA GLY A 36 -27.17 -9.53 3.70
C GLY A 36 -27.73 -8.54 4.73
N VAL A 37 -27.99 -9.03 5.93
CA VAL A 37 -28.45 -8.23 7.09
C VAL A 37 -27.35 -8.02 8.13
N MET A 38 -26.17 -8.57 7.89
CA MET A 38 -25.00 -8.47 8.75
C MET A 38 -23.80 -8.05 7.89
N PRO A 39 -22.93 -7.15 8.39
CA PRO A 39 -21.73 -6.81 7.66
C PRO A 39 -20.74 -7.97 7.71
N GLU A 40 -20.11 -8.23 6.57
CA GLU A 40 -19.09 -9.25 6.41
C GLU A 40 -17.76 -8.59 6.03
N PRO A 41 -16.62 -9.18 6.44
CA PRO A 41 -15.32 -8.67 6.04
C PRO A 41 -15.13 -8.90 4.55
N ILE A 42 -14.70 -7.87 3.83
CA ILE A 42 -14.43 -7.97 2.39
C ILE A 42 -13.27 -8.95 2.19
N PRO A 43 -13.44 -9.99 1.36
CA PRO A 43 -12.41 -11.00 1.19
C PRO A 43 -11.08 -10.41 0.70
N VAL A 44 -9.97 -10.85 1.30
CA VAL A 44 -8.62 -10.34 0.98
C VAL A 44 -8.27 -10.54 -0.49
N HIS A 45 -8.76 -11.60 -1.13
CA HIS A 45 -8.54 -11.83 -2.56
C HIS A 45 -9.18 -10.75 -3.43
N VAL A 46 -10.35 -10.24 -3.06
CA VAL A 46 -11.00 -9.11 -3.75
C VAL A 46 -10.17 -7.85 -3.61
N LEU A 47 -9.71 -7.55 -2.39
CA LEU A 47 -8.84 -6.39 -2.15
C LEU A 47 -7.56 -6.46 -3.00
N ARG A 48 -6.93 -7.65 -3.11
CA ARG A 48 -5.78 -7.87 -3.99
C ARG A 48 -6.12 -7.65 -5.47
N VAL A 49 -7.29 -8.09 -5.94
CA VAL A 49 -7.73 -7.85 -7.33
C VAL A 49 -7.94 -6.36 -7.58
N ILE A 50 -8.64 -5.65 -6.68
CA ILE A 50 -8.83 -4.19 -6.77
C ILE A 50 -7.48 -3.47 -6.84
N LYS A 51 -6.52 -3.88 -6.01
CA LYS A 51 -5.16 -3.31 -6.02
C LYS A 51 -4.40 -3.65 -7.31
N ALA A 52 -4.55 -4.85 -7.84
CA ALA A 52 -3.93 -5.24 -9.11
C ALA A 52 -4.50 -4.44 -10.30
N GLU A 53 -5.79 -4.14 -10.30
CA GLU A 53 -6.44 -3.34 -11.36
C GLU A 53 -6.13 -1.85 -11.27
N LYS A 54 -6.11 -1.28 -10.06
CA LYS A 54 -5.95 0.17 -9.85
C LYS A 54 -4.50 0.61 -9.64
N GLY A 55 -3.59 -0.32 -9.31
CA GLY A 55 -2.16 -0.07 -9.13
C GLY A 55 -1.79 0.42 -7.72
N LEU A 56 -0.67 1.16 -7.61
CA LEU A 56 -0.17 1.68 -6.34
C LEU A 56 -1.00 2.87 -5.84
N THR A 57 -1.25 2.95 -4.53
CA THR A 57 -1.87 4.13 -3.93
C THR A 57 -0.93 5.35 -4.01
N PHE A 58 -1.49 6.56 -3.85
CA PHE A 58 -0.68 7.79 -3.88
C PHE A 58 0.40 7.79 -2.79
N GLU A 59 0.08 7.29 -1.59
CA GLU A 59 1.05 7.15 -0.49
C GLU A 59 2.17 6.18 -0.89
N GLU A 60 1.81 5.00 -1.40
CA GLU A 60 2.77 4.00 -1.87
C GLU A 60 3.68 4.57 -2.96
N ARG A 61 3.12 5.25 -3.94
CA ARG A 61 3.88 5.91 -5.01
C ARG A 61 4.83 6.98 -4.47
N LEU A 62 4.40 7.78 -3.51
CA LEU A 62 5.24 8.81 -2.89
C LEU A 62 6.41 8.19 -2.13
N TRP A 63 6.16 7.12 -1.37
CA TRP A 63 7.20 6.40 -0.65
C TRP A 63 8.18 5.71 -1.61
N SER A 64 7.70 5.07 -2.67
CA SER A 64 8.57 4.49 -3.70
C SER A 64 9.41 5.57 -4.40
N MET A 65 8.83 6.73 -4.72
CA MET A 65 9.58 7.86 -5.30
C MET A 65 10.63 8.41 -4.33
N SER A 66 10.30 8.50 -3.04
CA SER A 66 11.24 8.92 -1.99
C SER A 66 12.42 7.95 -1.85
N ALA A 67 12.16 6.65 -1.95
CA ALA A 67 13.20 5.62 -1.91
C ALA A 67 14.13 5.74 -3.13
N VAL A 68 13.57 5.87 -4.34
CA VAL A 68 14.36 6.05 -5.58
C VAL A 68 15.21 7.32 -5.51
N THR A 69 14.61 8.45 -5.16
CA THR A 69 15.34 9.73 -5.06
C THR A 69 16.40 9.69 -3.97
N GLY A 70 16.12 9.09 -2.82
CA GLY A 70 17.10 8.87 -1.75
C GLY A 70 18.28 8.01 -2.21
N THR A 71 18.02 6.99 -3.02
CA THR A 71 19.07 6.13 -3.58
C THR A 71 19.96 6.90 -4.56
N ILE A 72 19.38 7.75 -5.42
CA ILE A 72 20.14 8.61 -6.35
C ILE A 72 21.03 9.60 -5.57
N LEU A 73 20.49 10.24 -4.53
CA LEU A 73 21.26 11.14 -3.68
C LEU A 73 22.40 10.41 -2.96
N ALA A 74 22.15 9.18 -2.48
CA ALA A 74 23.18 8.38 -1.84
C ALA A 74 24.32 8.02 -2.79
N VAL A 75 24.02 7.74 -4.07
CA VAL A 75 25.05 7.53 -5.10
C VAL A 75 25.87 8.81 -5.29
N LEU A 76 25.25 9.98 -5.41
CA LEU A 76 25.97 11.26 -5.53
C LEU A 76 26.85 11.55 -4.31
N PHE A 77 26.34 11.31 -3.10
CA PHE A 77 27.12 11.47 -1.88
C PHE A 77 28.26 10.46 -1.77
N THR A 78 28.09 9.24 -2.27
CA THR A 78 29.17 8.24 -2.33
C THR A 78 30.32 8.74 -3.20
N PHE A 79 30.02 9.39 -4.34
CA PHE A 79 31.05 10.02 -5.18
C PHE A 79 31.71 11.23 -4.51
N TRP A 80 30.93 12.05 -3.79
CA TRP A 80 31.47 13.23 -3.11
C TRP A 80 32.36 12.88 -1.90
N PHE A 81 31.90 11.97 -1.04
CA PHE A 81 32.61 11.57 0.17
C PHE A 81 33.61 10.44 -0.06
N GLN A 82 33.64 9.87 -1.27
CA GLN A 82 34.55 8.80 -1.67
C GLN A 82 34.53 7.59 -0.71
N SER A 83 33.40 7.38 -0.02
CA SER A 83 33.23 6.35 1.00
C SER A 83 31.92 5.58 0.77
N PRO A 84 31.88 4.27 1.01
CA PRO A 84 30.72 3.42 0.71
C PRO A 84 29.57 3.53 1.72
N MET A 85 29.77 4.25 2.83
CA MET A 85 28.82 4.34 3.94
C MET A 85 27.43 4.89 3.55
N PRO A 86 27.29 5.95 2.70
CA PRO A 86 25.98 6.45 2.27
C PRO A 86 25.16 5.41 1.50
N LEU A 87 25.83 4.53 0.73
CA LEU A 87 25.19 3.51 -0.07
C LEU A 87 24.62 2.37 0.79
N VAL A 88 25.34 1.99 1.86
CA VAL A 88 24.86 1.00 2.84
C VAL A 88 23.62 1.54 3.59
N LEU A 89 23.62 2.82 3.93
CA LEU A 89 22.48 3.46 4.58
C LEU A 89 21.25 3.50 3.64
N ALA A 90 21.44 3.83 2.37
CA ALA A 90 20.35 3.78 1.38
C ALA A 90 19.79 2.38 1.21
N PHE A 91 20.64 1.34 1.20
CA PHE A 91 20.20 -0.05 1.17
C PHE A 91 19.34 -0.41 2.40
N ALA A 92 19.79 -0.04 3.60
CA ALA A 92 19.05 -0.30 4.82
C ALA A 92 17.68 0.42 4.83
N LEU A 93 17.63 1.68 4.39
CA LEU A 93 16.37 2.41 4.25
C LEU A 93 15.44 1.74 3.24
N ASN A 94 15.96 1.32 2.09
CA ASN A 94 15.18 0.60 1.09
C ASN A 94 14.62 -0.71 1.65
N ALA A 95 15.42 -1.49 2.39
CA ALA A 95 14.95 -2.71 3.03
C ALA A 95 13.80 -2.46 4.03
N VAL A 96 13.90 -1.40 4.85
CA VAL A 96 12.82 -1.01 5.77
C VAL A 96 11.57 -0.57 5.00
N THR A 97 11.72 0.20 3.91
CA THR A 97 10.56 0.57 3.10
C THR A 97 9.88 -0.64 2.48
N VAL A 98 10.65 -1.61 1.96
CA VAL A 98 10.11 -2.86 1.40
C VAL A 98 9.36 -3.66 2.45
N ALA A 99 9.91 -3.78 3.67
CA ALA A 99 9.21 -4.44 4.77
C ALA A 99 7.89 -3.74 5.16
N GLN A 100 7.78 -2.43 4.93
CA GLN A 100 6.52 -1.69 5.12
C GLN A 100 5.55 -1.83 3.94
N PHE A 101 6.02 -2.28 2.77
CA PHE A 101 5.21 -2.53 1.58
C PHE A 101 4.60 -3.94 1.54
N GLU A 102 5.25 -4.92 2.17
CA GLU A 102 4.70 -6.25 2.32
C GLU A 102 3.40 -6.19 3.14
N LEU A 103 2.30 -6.57 2.50
CA LEU A 103 1.01 -6.71 3.16
C LEU A 103 1.11 -7.90 4.10
N GLU A 104 0.82 -7.68 5.38
CA GLU A 104 0.69 -8.73 6.38
C GLU A 104 -0.44 -9.68 5.92
N ASP A 105 -0.05 -10.85 5.40
CA ASP A 105 -0.96 -11.94 5.07
C ASP A 105 -1.46 -12.53 6.40
N ALA A 106 -2.48 -11.89 6.99
CA ALA A 106 -3.20 -12.38 8.16
C ALA A 106 -4.53 -13.02 7.77
#